data_AF-A0A6P1AM98-F1
#
_entry.id   AF-A0A6P1AM98-F1
#
_cell.length_a   1.000
_cell.length_b   1.000
_cell.length_c   1.000
_cell.angle_alpha   90.00
_cell.angle_beta   90.00
_cell.angle_gamma   90.00
#
_symmetry.space_group_name_H-M   'P 1'
#
loop_
_entity.id
_entity.type
_entity.pdbx_description
1 polymer ?
#
loop_
_entity_poly.entity_id
_entity_poly.type
_entity_poly.pdbx_seq_one_letter_code
_entity_poly.pdbx_strand_id
1 'polypeptide(L)'
;NNTTLGWFNERSPEAQQRVLQYLGCVEPEGINWSLTRLALGSIANLAIFPLQDILGLGTEGKMNTPGKEEGNWSWRYQASALTPELCQRLKDLTYLYRRAPQQITP
;
A
#
# COMPACT_ATOMS: atom_id res chain seq x y z
N ASN A 1 -8.25 6.56 -6.48
CA ASN A 1 -8.46 5.09 -6.48
C ASN A 1 -9.12 4.66 -5.19
N ASN A 2 -9.72 3.46 -5.17
CA ASN A 2 -10.00 2.79 -3.90
C ASN A 2 -8.67 2.43 -3.20
N THR A 3 -8.70 1.99 -1.93
CA THR A 3 -7.51 1.37 -1.32
C THR A 3 -7.13 0.11 -2.09
N THR A 4 -5.88 -0.34 -1.97
CA THR A 4 -5.41 -1.54 -2.65
C THR A 4 -6.24 -2.77 -2.25
N LEU A 5 -6.58 -2.90 -0.97
CA LEU A 5 -7.43 -3.99 -0.49
C LEU A 5 -8.87 -3.88 -1.02
N GLY A 6 -9.48 -2.69 -0.94
CA GLY A 6 -10.83 -2.44 -1.46
C GLY A 6 -10.91 -2.68 -2.97
N TRP A 7 -9.94 -2.17 -3.72
CA TRP A 7 -9.80 -2.38 -5.17
C TRP A 7 -9.68 -3.87 -5.52
N PHE A 8 -8.81 -4.61 -4.81
CA PHE A 8 -8.60 -6.02 -5.08
C PHE A 8 -9.87 -6.84 -4.81
N ASN A 9 -10.54 -6.58 -3.69
CA ASN A 9 -11.77 -7.28 -3.30
C ASN A 9 -12.95 -7.00 -4.25
N GLU A 10 -13.01 -5.81 -4.85
CA GLU A 10 -14.02 -5.44 -5.86
C GLU A 10 -13.74 -6.04 -7.25
N ARG A 11 -12.62 -6.73 -7.45
CA ARG A 11 -12.30 -7.37 -8.74
C ARG A 11 -13.04 -8.68 -8.94
N SER A 12 -13.28 -9.02 -10.21
CA SER A 12 -13.75 -10.36 -10.57
C SER A 12 -12.69 -11.42 -10.23
N PRO A 13 -13.07 -12.68 -10.02
CA PRO A 13 -12.14 -13.76 -9.71
C PRO A 13 -10.99 -13.89 -10.71
N GLU A 14 -11.27 -13.71 -12.01
CA GLU A 14 -10.26 -13.80 -13.08
C GLU A 14 -9.27 -12.64 -13.05
N ALA A 15 -9.71 -11.45 -12.61
CA ALA A 15 -8.84 -10.31 -12.42
C ALA A 15 -7.98 -10.47 -11.15
N GLN A 16 -8.54 -10.99 -10.06
CA GLN A 16 -7.76 -11.33 -8.86
C GLN A 16 -6.70 -12.37 -9.17
N GLN A 17 -7.07 -13.45 -9.87
CA GLN A 17 -6.14 -14.52 -10.24
C GLN A 17 -4.96 -14.01 -11.07
N ARG A 18 -5.18 -13.08 -12.00
CA ARG A 18 -4.09 -12.45 -12.77
C ARG A 18 -3.11 -11.69 -11.89
N VAL A 19 -3.60 -10.95 -10.90
CA VAL A 19 -2.74 -10.24 -9.93
C VAL A 19 -1.93 -11.25 -9.12
N LEU A 20 -2.56 -12.31 -8.62
CA LEU A 20 -1.90 -13.35 -7.84
C LEU A 20 -0.84 -14.11 -8.65
N GLN A 21 -1.13 -14.42 -9.91
CA GLN A 21 -0.18 -15.04 -10.82
C GLN A 21 1.03 -14.14 -11.08
N TYR A 22 0.82 -12.84 -11.25
CA TYR A 22 1.91 -11.89 -11.45
C TYR A 22 2.78 -11.74 -10.20
N LEU A 23 2.17 -11.72 -9.02
CA LEU A 23 2.88 -11.62 -7.75
C LEU A 23 3.66 -12.90 -7.42
N GLY A 24 3.15 -14.07 -7.82
CA GLY A 24 3.74 -15.38 -7.54
C GLY A 24 3.57 -15.85 -6.09
N CYS A 25 3.62 -14.92 -5.13
CA CYS A 25 3.30 -15.14 -3.72
C CYS A 25 2.59 -13.92 -3.13
N VAL A 26 1.81 -14.14 -2.07
CA VAL A 26 1.17 -13.08 -1.29
C VAL A 26 1.87 -13.02 0.06
N GLU A 27 2.25 -11.81 0.48
CA GLU A 27 2.77 -11.57 1.82
C GLU A 27 1.74 -12.01 2.88
N PRO A 28 2.18 -12.51 4.04
CA PRO A 28 1.28 -12.88 5.13
C PRO A 28 0.31 -11.75 5.54
N GLU A 29 0.73 -10.50 5.35
CA GLU A 29 -0.03 -9.30 5.71
C GLU A 29 -0.98 -8.81 4.61
N GLY A 30 -1.02 -9.53 3.47
CA GLY A 30 -2.04 -9.38 2.46
C GLY A 30 -1.59 -8.67 1.18
N ILE A 31 -2.58 -8.41 0.33
CA ILE A 31 -2.36 -7.94 -1.04
C ILE A 31 -1.77 -6.52 -1.10
N ASN A 32 -2.14 -5.66 -0.15
CA ASN A 32 -1.61 -4.30 -0.01
C ASN A 32 -0.10 -4.30 0.25
N TRP A 33 0.38 -5.16 1.15
CA TRP A 33 1.82 -5.31 1.41
C TRP A 33 2.55 -5.98 0.25
N SER A 34 1.92 -6.96 -0.41
CA SER A 34 2.47 -7.61 -1.60
C SER A 34 2.71 -6.61 -2.74
N LEU A 35 1.73 -5.73 -3.00
CA LEU A 35 1.86 -4.68 -4.02
C LEU A 35 2.78 -3.53 -3.59
N THR A 36 2.86 -3.23 -2.28
CA THR A 36 3.85 -2.29 -1.73
C THR A 36 5.26 -2.80 -1.98
N ARG A 37 5.51 -4.08 -1.69
CA ARG A 37 6.79 -4.76 -1.97
C ARG A 37 7.11 -4.72 -3.47
N LEU A 38 6.15 -5.04 -4.34
CA LEU A 38 6.32 -5.00 -5.78
C LEU A 38 6.75 -3.59 -6.28
N ALA A 39 6.06 -2.55 -5.82
CA ALA A 39 6.38 -1.18 -6.18
C ALA A 39 7.77 -0.75 -5.67
N LEU A 40 8.13 -1.11 -4.42
CA LEU A 40 9.47 -0.89 -3.89
C LEU A 40 10.53 -1.65 -4.72
N GLY A 41 10.24 -2.86 -5.19
CA GLY A 41 11.15 -3.65 -6.02
C GLY A 41 11.30 -3.18 -7.47
N SER A 42 10.51 -2.20 -7.91
CA SER A 42 10.57 -1.68 -9.29
C SER A 42 11.78 -0.79 -9.55
N ILE A 43 12.05 -0.49 -10.83
CA ILE A 43 13.07 0.47 -11.26
C ILE A 43 12.65 1.94 -11.16
N ALA A 44 11.42 2.24 -10.72
CA ALA A 44 10.93 3.61 -10.64
C ALA A 44 11.77 4.42 -9.63
N ASN A 45 12.13 5.66 -9.99
CA ASN A 45 12.92 6.55 -9.13
C ASN A 45 12.24 6.83 -7.78
N LEU A 46 10.91 6.89 -7.76
CA LEU A 46 10.12 7.16 -6.57
C LEU A 46 8.96 6.16 -6.45
N ALA A 47 8.74 5.66 -5.24
CA ALA A 47 7.56 4.86 -4.89
C ALA A 47 6.81 5.59 -3.77
N ILE A 48 5.56 5.97 -4.04
CA ILE A 48 4.68 6.68 -3.10
C ILE A 48 3.49 5.78 -2.81
N PHE A 49 3.13 5.67 -1.52
CA PHE A 49 2.02 4.86 -1.06
C PHE A 49 0.98 5.72 -0.33
N PRO A 50 -0.33 5.53 -0.58
CA PRO A 50 -1.36 6.03 0.31
C PRO A 50 -1.19 5.41 1.70
N LEU A 51 -1.34 6.19 2.77
CA LEU A 51 -1.22 5.67 4.14
C LEU A 51 -2.25 4.55 4.41
N GLN A 52 -3.40 4.60 3.75
CA GLN A 52 -4.44 3.57 3.86
C GLN A 52 -3.96 2.18 3.44
N ASP A 53 -3.07 2.11 2.45
CA ASP A 53 -2.51 0.84 1.98
C ASP A 53 -1.49 0.29 2.97
N ILE A 54 -0.69 1.16 3.59
CA ILE A 54 0.25 0.78 4.66
C ILE A 54 -0.52 0.28 5.90
N LEU A 55 -1.64 0.94 6.23
CA LEU A 55 -2.54 0.55 7.31
C LEU A 55 -3.41 -0.68 6.99
N GLY A 56 -3.43 -1.14 5.74
CA GLY A 56 -4.22 -2.30 5.32
C GLY A 56 -5.74 -2.09 5.34
N LEU A 57 -6.20 -0.87 5.07
CA LEU A 57 -7.63 -0.53 5.10
C LEU A 57 -8.35 -0.99 3.84
N GLY A 58 -9.62 -1.38 3.97
CA GLY A 58 -10.54 -1.66 2.88
C GLY A 58 -11.15 -0.39 2.29
N THR A 59 -12.32 -0.53 1.62
CA THR A 59 -13.01 0.59 0.96
C THR A 59 -13.36 1.74 1.92
N GLU A 60 -13.48 1.49 3.22
CA GLU A 60 -13.66 2.50 4.26
C GLU A 60 -12.49 3.49 4.36
N GLY A 61 -11.29 3.12 3.87
CA GLY A 61 -10.13 4.00 3.76
C GLY A 61 -10.14 4.91 2.53
N LYS A 62 -11.11 4.79 1.63
CA LYS A 62 -11.11 5.51 0.35
C LYS A 62 -11.23 7.02 0.55
N MET A 63 -10.26 7.76 0.02
CA MET A 63 -10.21 9.22 0.16
C MET A 63 -11.25 9.96 -0.71
N ASN A 64 -11.45 9.51 -1.95
CA ASN A 64 -12.31 10.20 -2.92
C ASN A 64 -12.95 9.22 -3.91
N THR A 65 -14.22 9.44 -4.23
CA THR A 65 -14.97 8.81 -5.32
C THR A 65 -15.36 9.87 -6.34
N PRO A 66 -14.64 9.98 -7.48
CA PRO A 66 -14.97 10.95 -8.52
C PRO A 66 -16.43 10.85 -8.97
N GLY A 67 -17.10 12.00 -9.12
CA GLY A 67 -18.50 12.08 -9.52
C GLY A 67 -19.52 11.90 -8.38
N LYS A 68 -19.08 11.66 -7.14
CA LYS A 68 -19.94 11.78 -5.96
C LYS A 68 -19.76 13.14 -5.30
N GLU A 69 -20.87 13.77 -4.94
CA GLU A 69 -20.86 15.08 -4.27
C GLU A 69 -20.51 14.96 -2.78
N GLU A 70 -20.96 13.89 -2.13
CA GLU A 70 -20.81 13.70 -0.68
C GLU A 70 -19.90 12.50 -0.32
N GLY A 71 -19.38 12.52 0.92
CA GLY A 71 -18.62 11.42 1.49
C GLY A 71 -17.15 11.32 1.05
N ASN A 72 -16.60 12.39 0.46
CA ASN A 72 -15.20 12.46 0.04
C ASN A 72 -14.36 13.29 1.03
N TRP A 73 -13.03 13.11 0.98
CA TRP A 73 -12.03 13.93 1.66
C TRP A 73 -12.12 13.94 3.20
N SER A 74 -12.86 12.99 3.77
CA SER A 74 -13.13 12.90 5.21
C SER A 74 -12.28 11.86 5.92
N TRP A 75 -11.54 11.01 5.19
CA TRP A 75 -10.71 9.97 5.80
C TRP A 75 -9.59 10.58 6.65
N ARG A 76 -9.44 10.05 7.86
CA ARG A 76 -8.41 10.44 8.83
C ARG A 76 -7.91 9.20 9.55
N TYR A 77 -6.66 9.27 10.03
CA TYR A 77 -6.09 8.26 10.92
C TYR A 77 -5.90 8.83 12.32
N GLN A 78 -5.88 7.95 13.33
CA GLN A 78 -5.44 8.30 14.67
C GLN A 78 -3.94 8.08 14.78
N ALA A 79 -3.23 8.92 15.54
CA ALA A 79 -1.78 8.79 15.70
C ALA A 79 -1.34 7.40 16.20
N SER A 80 -2.16 6.75 17.02
CA SER A 80 -1.96 5.38 17.52
C SER A 80 -1.95 4.32 16.42
N ALA A 81 -2.45 4.60 15.21
CA ALA A 81 -2.40 3.69 14.07
C ALA A 81 -0.97 3.52 13.53
N LEU A 82 -0.05 4.47 13.78
CA LEU A 82 1.34 4.40 13.36
C LEU A 82 2.18 3.66 14.42
N THR A 83 1.98 2.35 14.52
CA THR A 83 2.68 1.55 15.54
C THR A 83 4.18 1.40 15.23
N PRO A 84 5.03 1.14 16.25
CA PRO A 84 6.45 0.88 16.04
C PRO A 84 6.71 -0.26 15.05
N GLU A 85 5.90 -1.33 15.10
CA GLU A 85 6.01 -2.51 14.24
C GLU A 85 5.71 -2.15 12.78
N LEU A 86 4.68 -1.34 12.54
CA LEU A 86 4.31 -0.86 11.22
C LEU A 86 5.44 -0.01 10.61
N CYS A 87 5.94 0.94 11.40
CA CYS A 87 7.05 1.81 11.02
C CYS A 87 8.32 0.99 10.71
N GLN A 88 8.62 0.00 11.54
CA GLN A 88 9.79 -0.86 11.37
C GLN A 88 9.67 -1.71 10.10
N ARG A 89 8.50 -2.31 9.81
CA ARG A 89 8.29 -3.05 8.55
C ARG A 89 8.51 -2.17 7.32
N LEU A 90 7.90 -0.99 7.28
CA LEU A 90 8.06 -0.09 6.13
C LEU A 90 9.51 0.35 5.97
N LYS A 91 10.20 0.63 7.09
CA LYS A 91 11.63 0.94 7.12
C LYS A 91 12.44 -0.22 6.53
N ASP A 92 12.25 -1.44 7.00
CA ASP A 92 13.00 -2.61 6.54
C ASP A 92 12.85 -2.86 5.04
N LEU A 93 11.62 -2.76 4.51
CA LEU A 93 11.39 -2.87 3.08
C LEU A 93 12.05 -1.72 2.30
N THR A 94 12.00 -0.51 2.84
CA THR A 94 12.65 0.66 2.23
C THR A 94 14.17 0.47 2.14
N TYR A 95 14.81 -0.09 3.17
CA TYR A 95 16.23 -0.45 3.13
C TYR A 95 16.52 -1.61 2.19
N LEU A 96 15.73 -2.68 2.25
CA LEU A 96 15.88 -3.89 1.42
C LEU A 96 15.91 -3.54 -0.07
N TYR A 97 15.03 -2.65 -0.51
CA TYR A 97 14.92 -2.22 -1.91
C TYR A 97 15.78 -1.00 -2.25
N ARG A 98 16.74 -0.63 -1.41
CA ARG A 98 17.68 0.50 -1.62
C ARG A 98 16.98 1.84 -1.91
N ARG A 99 15.88 2.10 -1.20
CA ARG A 99 15.12 3.36 -1.26
C ARG A 99 15.30 4.23 -0.03
N ALA A 100 16.08 3.76 0.95
CA ALA A 100 16.48 4.57 2.09
C ALA A 100 17.46 5.68 1.67
N PRO A 101 17.49 6.82 2.39
CA PRO A 101 18.52 7.83 2.17
C PRO A 101 19.91 7.19 2.24
N GLN A 102 20.77 7.52 1.28
CA GLN A 102 22.17 7.13 1.37
C GLN A 102 22.77 7.80 2.61
N GLN A 103 23.46 7.04 3.45
CA GLN A 103 24.30 7.65 4.47
C GLN A 103 25.37 8.43 3.73
N ILE A 104 25.29 9.76 3.79
CA ILE A 104 26.39 10.62 3.37
C ILE A 104 27.45 10.43 4.46
N THR A 105 28.43 9.55 4.20
CA THR A 105 29.63 9.51 5.03
C THR A 105 30.38 10.82 4.76
N PRO A 106 30.72 11.61 5.79
CA PRO A 106 31.45 12.87 5.62
C PRO A 106 32.84 12.66 5.03
#